data_AF-A0AAU8TE96-F1
#
_entry.id   AF-A0AAU8TE96-F1
#
_cell.length_a   1.000
_cell.length_b   1.000
_cell.length_c   1.000
_cell.angle_alpha   90.00
_cell.angle_beta   90.00
_cell.angle_gamma   90.00
#
_symmetry.space_group_name_H-M   'P 1'
#
loop_
_entity.id
_entity.type
_entity.pdbx_description
1 polymer ?
#
loop_
_entity_poly.entity_id
_entity_poly.type
_entity_poly.pdbx_seq_one_letter_code
_entity_poly.pdbx_strand_id
1 'polypeptide(L)'
;MFYQHCVRILADVEHAEEAILTFTSELSGNLRLSAPMAFSSRYLTQILSSFALRYPSLRLDIEYDDRYVNLQDENFDAAIRIGELPDSSLVARSIAGNRHLICASPGYIATYGAPQTPEELAEHHALLYVHREPHGMWALPVGNLTESFRVRSRMRTNNGFQLLEGAKAGMGLAILPTFLAVDAIVAGELQIVLTSHEPRGGNISLVYRQSQRTSPKLEALSNFLIEQIGSPPIWEQQLTAYLETVS
;
A
#
# COMPACT_ATOMS: atom_id res chain seq x y z
N MET A 1 -14.33 -30.30 -4.73
CA MET A 1 -15.71 -29.80 -4.95
C MET A 1 -16.58 -29.92 -3.69
N PHE A 2 -16.89 -31.12 -3.16
CA PHE A 2 -17.69 -31.27 -1.92
C PHE A 2 -17.06 -30.56 -0.71
N TYR A 3 -15.76 -30.78 -0.46
CA TYR A 3 -15.01 -30.11 0.61
C TYR A 3 -15.07 -28.58 0.54
N GLN A 4 -14.87 -27.99 -0.64
CA GLN A 4 -14.94 -26.54 -0.84
C GLN A 4 -16.36 -25.99 -0.59
N HIS A 5 -17.39 -26.75 -0.96
CA HIS A 5 -18.77 -26.39 -0.62
C HIS A 5 -19.04 -26.47 0.87
N CYS A 6 -18.54 -27.49 1.57
CA CYS A 6 -18.64 -27.59 3.02
C CYS A 6 -17.95 -26.42 3.74
N VAL A 7 -16.73 -26.06 3.30
CA VAL A 7 -15.99 -24.90 3.85
C VAL A 7 -16.77 -23.61 3.66
N ARG A 8 -17.37 -23.40 2.48
CA ARG A 8 -18.19 -22.20 2.22
C ARG A 8 -19.46 -22.15 3.07
N ILE A 9 -20.17 -23.27 3.19
CA ILE A 9 -21.38 -23.36 4.02
C ILE A 9 -21.04 -23.10 5.50
N LEU A 10 -19.92 -23.64 5.99
CA LEU A 10 -19.46 -23.39 7.36
C LEU A 10 -19.15 -21.91 7.56
N ALA A 11 -18.43 -21.27 6.62
CA ALA A 11 -18.16 -19.83 6.68
C ALA A 11 -19.45 -18.99 6.65
N ASP A 12 -20.45 -19.37 5.84
CA ASP A 12 -21.73 -18.68 5.78
C ASP A 12 -22.54 -18.82 7.09
N VAL A 13 -22.46 -19.98 7.75
CA VAL A 13 -23.07 -20.21 9.08
C VAL A 13 -22.37 -19.37 10.15
N GLU A 14 -21.03 -19.36 10.17
CA GLU A 14 -20.24 -18.54 11.11
C GLU A 14 -20.57 -17.04 10.95
N HIS A 15 -20.68 -16.54 9.71
CA HIS A 15 -21.09 -15.16 9.46
C HIS A 15 -22.53 -14.85 9.93
N ALA A 16 -23.45 -15.80 9.79
CA ALA A 16 -24.83 -15.63 10.27
C ALA A 16 -24.90 -15.61 11.80
N GLU A 17 -24.09 -16.43 12.47
CA GLU A 17 -23.95 -16.44 13.94
C GLU A 17 -23.32 -15.14 14.45
N GLU A 18 -22.26 -14.63 13.79
CA GLU A 18 -21.62 -13.35 14.11
C GLU A 18 -22.58 -12.16 13.98
N ALA A 19 -23.50 -12.18 13.01
CA ALA A 19 -24.48 -11.12 12.79
C ALA A 19 -25.57 -11.03 13.89
N ILE A 20 -25.75 -12.09 14.69
CA ILE A 20 -26.73 -12.15 15.78
C ILE A 20 -26.11 -11.67 17.11
N LEU A 21 -24.78 -11.69 17.24
CA LEU A 21 -24.04 -11.36 18.47
C LEU A 21 -23.85 -9.86 18.73
N THR A 22 -24.71 -9.02 18.15
CA THR A 22 -24.75 -7.58 18.42
C THR A 22 -25.22 -7.35 19.86
N PHE A 23 -24.26 -7.27 20.80
CA PHE A 23 -24.24 -6.51 22.07
C PHE A 23 -23.24 -7.06 23.12
N THR A 24 -22.45 -8.08 22.81
CA THR A 24 -21.35 -8.52 23.69
C THR A 24 -20.00 -8.55 22.99
N SER A 25 -19.00 -8.10 23.72
CA SER A 25 -17.72 -7.55 23.28
C SER A 25 -16.66 -8.58 22.89
N GLU A 26 -16.99 -9.62 22.15
CA GLU A 26 -15.97 -10.61 21.74
C GLU A 26 -16.10 -10.98 20.27
N LEU A 27 -15.46 -10.18 19.40
CA LEU A 27 -15.11 -10.67 18.06
C LEU A 27 -14.28 -11.95 18.23
N SER A 28 -14.69 -13.02 17.56
CA SER A 28 -14.07 -14.34 17.67
C SER A 28 -14.01 -15.04 16.31
N GLY A 29 -13.33 -16.17 16.26
CA GLY A 29 -13.17 -16.96 15.02
C GLY A 29 -11.88 -16.64 14.27
N ASN A 30 -11.80 -17.02 12.99
CA ASN A 30 -10.65 -16.76 12.14
C ASN A 30 -10.89 -15.53 11.25
N LEU A 31 -9.81 -14.81 10.94
CA LEU A 31 -9.79 -13.74 9.95
C LEU A 31 -8.57 -13.90 9.06
N ARG A 32 -8.79 -14.36 7.83
CA ARG A 32 -7.74 -14.61 6.84
C ARG A 32 -7.54 -13.40 5.92
N LEU A 33 -6.36 -12.80 5.95
CA LEU A 33 -6.03 -11.54 5.28
C LEU A 33 -4.87 -11.71 4.30
N SER A 34 -5.00 -11.10 3.11
CA SER A 34 -3.85 -10.87 2.22
C SER A 34 -3.39 -9.41 2.35
N ALA A 35 -2.09 -9.13 2.39
CA ALA A 35 -1.61 -7.75 2.50
C ALA A 35 -0.28 -7.49 1.77
N PRO A 36 0.02 -6.23 1.37
CA PRO A 36 1.26 -5.90 0.65
C PRO A 36 2.46 -5.94 1.60
N MET A 37 3.58 -6.51 1.14
CA MET A 37 4.72 -6.83 2.02
C MET A 37 5.40 -5.57 2.58
N ALA A 38 5.61 -4.56 1.74
CA ALA A 38 6.28 -3.32 2.14
C ALA A 38 5.49 -2.52 3.18
N PHE A 39 4.20 -2.31 2.94
CA PHE A 39 3.32 -1.63 3.89
C PHE A 39 3.17 -2.43 5.18
N SER A 40 3.13 -3.76 5.07
CA SER A 40 2.87 -4.61 6.23
C SER A 40 4.00 -4.60 7.24
N SER A 41 5.23 -4.63 6.75
CA SER A 41 6.42 -4.64 7.60
C SER A 41 6.61 -3.30 8.32
N ARG A 42 6.18 -2.17 7.72
CA ARG A 42 6.35 -0.82 8.31
C ARG A 42 5.19 -0.42 9.23
N TYR A 43 3.94 -0.77 8.92
CA TYR A 43 2.77 -0.29 9.68
C TYR A 43 1.79 -1.39 10.06
N LEU A 44 1.37 -2.22 9.09
CA LEU A 44 0.22 -3.11 9.30
C LEU A 44 0.46 -4.13 10.41
N THR A 45 1.67 -4.69 10.51
CA THR A 45 1.98 -5.74 11.50
C THR A 45 1.80 -5.24 12.93
N GLN A 46 2.26 -4.02 13.24
CA GLN A 46 2.08 -3.43 14.56
C GLN A 46 0.60 -3.15 14.85
N ILE A 47 -0.13 -2.63 13.87
CA ILE A 47 -1.57 -2.33 14.00
C ILE A 47 -2.37 -3.63 14.21
N LEU A 48 -2.12 -4.66 13.39
CA LEU A 48 -2.79 -5.95 13.51
C LEU A 48 -2.44 -6.68 14.82
N SER A 49 -1.22 -6.52 15.33
CA SER A 49 -0.85 -7.04 16.65
C SER A 49 -1.68 -6.38 17.76
N SER A 50 -1.81 -5.06 17.74
CA SER A 50 -2.68 -4.32 18.68
C SER A 50 -4.15 -4.71 18.53
N PHE A 51 -4.61 -4.96 17.30
CA PHE A 51 -5.98 -5.42 17.04
C PHE A 51 -6.23 -6.82 17.63
N ALA A 52 -5.31 -7.77 17.43
CA ALA A 52 -5.41 -9.12 18.00
C ALA A 52 -5.36 -9.11 19.53
N LEU A 53 -4.54 -8.24 20.13
CA LEU A 53 -4.50 -8.06 21.59
C LEU A 53 -5.81 -7.48 22.14
N ARG A 54 -6.50 -6.63 21.38
CA ARG A 54 -7.82 -6.08 21.74
C ARG A 54 -8.94 -7.13 21.64
N TYR A 55 -8.80 -8.10 20.74
CA TYR A 55 -9.78 -9.16 20.49
C TYR A 55 -9.13 -10.55 20.61
N PRO A 56 -8.87 -11.04 21.85
CA PRO A 56 -8.07 -12.25 22.08
C PRO A 56 -8.72 -13.54 21.55
N SER A 57 -10.03 -13.54 21.36
CA SER A 57 -10.79 -14.67 20.78
C SER A 57 -10.71 -14.73 19.26
N LEU A 58 -10.14 -13.70 18.61
CA LEU A 58 -9.94 -13.63 17.17
C LEU A 58 -8.55 -14.17 16.80
N ARG A 59 -8.50 -15.08 15.81
CA ARG A 59 -7.26 -15.56 15.21
C ARG A 59 -7.02 -14.84 13.89
N LEU A 60 -5.83 -14.28 13.72
CA LEU A 60 -5.40 -13.66 12.47
C LEU A 60 -4.55 -14.67 11.69
N ASP A 61 -4.93 -14.90 10.43
CA ASP A 61 -4.16 -15.67 9.46
C ASP A 61 -3.79 -14.74 8.32
N ILE A 62 -2.52 -14.36 8.19
CA ILE A 62 -2.11 -13.26 7.31
C ILE A 62 -1.04 -13.75 6.33
N GLU A 63 -1.31 -13.55 5.04
CA GLU A 63 -0.35 -13.78 3.97
C GLU A 63 0.10 -12.47 3.34
N TYR A 64 1.42 -12.29 3.24
CA TYR A 64 2.02 -11.11 2.65
C TYR A 64 2.48 -11.40 1.21
N ASP A 65 1.78 -10.83 0.24
CA ASP A 65 2.16 -10.90 -1.17
C ASP A 65 1.75 -9.60 -1.88
N ASP A 66 2.67 -9.03 -2.65
CA ASP A 66 2.44 -7.85 -3.47
C ASP A 66 1.68 -8.18 -4.78
N ARG A 67 1.45 -9.47 -5.06
CA ARG A 67 0.60 -9.92 -6.16
C ARG A 67 -0.87 -9.62 -5.90
N TYR A 68 -1.58 -9.35 -6.99
CA TYR A 68 -3.04 -9.26 -6.97
C TYR A 68 -3.62 -10.68 -6.86
N VAL A 69 -3.78 -11.15 -5.62
CA VAL A 69 -4.45 -12.41 -5.28
C VAL A 69 -5.96 -12.28 -5.51
N ASN A 70 -6.55 -13.28 -6.17
CA ASN A 70 -7.99 -13.41 -6.27
C ASN A 70 -8.54 -13.90 -4.92
N LEU A 71 -9.33 -13.05 -4.25
CA LEU A 71 -9.94 -13.39 -2.95
C LEU A 71 -10.82 -14.66 -3.01
N GLN A 72 -11.30 -15.07 -4.18
CA GLN A 72 -12.13 -16.27 -4.33
C GLN A 72 -11.32 -17.57 -4.36
N ASP A 73 -10.12 -17.56 -4.96
CA ASP A 73 -9.37 -18.80 -5.22
C ASP A 73 -8.64 -19.30 -3.96
N GLU A 74 -8.37 -18.40 -3.00
CA GLU A 74 -7.47 -18.66 -1.86
C GLU A 74 -8.14 -18.47 -0.48
N ASN A 75 -9.47 -18.44 -0.44
CA ASN A 75 -10.30 -18.37 0.78
C ASN A 75 -9.95 -17.20 1.75
N PHE A 76 -9.48 -16.06 1.23
CA PHE A 76 -9.31 -14.86 2.03
C PHE A 76 -10.65 -14.24 2.41
N ASP A 77 -10.75 -13.68 3.61
CA ASP A 77 -11.90 -12.88 4.05
C ASP A 77 -11.81 -11.46 3.50
N ALA A 78 -10.61 -10.90 3.50
CA ALA A 78 -10.31 -9.59 2.95
C ALA A 78 -8.84 -9.48 2.50
N ALA A 79 -8.53 -8.43 1.77
CA ALA A 79 -7.16 -8.02 1.46
C ALA A 79 -6.95 -6.53 1.74
N ILE A 80 -5.75 -6.18 2.18
CA ILE A 80 -5.24 -4.82 2.07
C ILE A 80 -4.68 -4.63 0.66
N ARG A 81 -5.13 -3.60 -0.04
CA ARG A 81 -4.67 -3.26 -1.38
C ARG A 81 -4.23 -1.81 -1.44
N ILE A 82 -3.21 -1.56 -2.25
CA ILE A 82 -2.60 -0.25 -2.42
C ILE A 82 -2.59 0.07 -3.91
N GLY A 83 -3.12 1.22 -4.29
CA GLY A 83 -3.21 1.64 -5.69
C GLY A 83 -4.61 2.02 -6.12
N GLU A 84 -4.76 2.21 -7.41
CA GLU A 84 -6.07 2.23 -8.06
C GLU A 84 -6.60 0.79 -8.15
N LEU A 85 -7.87 0.61 -7.77
CA LEU A 85 -8.51 -0.69 -7.83
C LEU A 85 -9.27 -0.80 -9.15
N PRO A 86 -9.12 -1.90 -9.90
CA PRO A 86 -9.92 -2.13 -11.09
C PRO A 86 -11.40 -2.33 -10.71
N ASP A 87 -12.29 -2.02 -11.65
CA ASP A 87 -13.71 -2.35 -11.52
C ASP A 87 -13.86 -3.85 -11.27
N SER A 88 -14.40 -4.19 -10.10
CA SER A 88 -14.56 -5.57 -9.65
C SER A 88 -15.85 -5.72 -8.85
N SER A 89 -16.28 -6.95 -8.63
CA SER A 89 -17.39 -7.28 -7.72
C SER A 89 -17.03 -7.16 -6.24
N LEU A 90 -15.86 -6.59 -5.93
CA LEU A 90 -15.36 -6.41 -4.57
C LEU A 90 -15.80 -5.06 -4.01
N VAL A 91 -16.03 -5.02 -2.71
CA VAL A 91 -16.19 -3.79 -1.94
C VAL A 91 -14.81 -3.30 -1.56
N ALA A 92 -14.53 -2.03 -1.83
CA ALA A 92 -13.33 -1.34 -1.39
C ALA A 92 -13.69 -0.29 -0.34
N ARG A 93 -13.14 -0.45 0.87
CA ARG A 93 -13.24 0.54 1.94
C ARG A 93 -11.89 1.26 2.07
N SER A 94 -11.86 2.54 1.70
CA SER A 94 -10.65 3.36 1.79
C SER A 94 -10.22 3.54 3.24
N ILE A 95 -8.93 3.31 3.51
CA ILE A 95 -8.29 3.46 4.82
C ILE A 95 -7.48 4.77 4.85
N ALA A 96 -6.68 5.00 3.81
CA ALA A 96 -5.78 6.15 3.71
C ALA A 96 -5.45 6.47 2.25
N GLY A 97 -5.09 7.73 1.98
CA GLY A 97 -4.50 8.11 0.70
C GLY A 97 -3.11 7.49 0.53
N ASN A 98 -2.77 7.10 -0.70
CA ASN A 98 -1.47 6.54 -1.04
C ASN A 98 -0.69 7.50 -1.93
N ARG A 99 -0.02 8.47 -1.30
CA ARG A 99 0.82 9.45 -2.01
C ARG A 99 2.14 8.82 -2.44
N HIS A 100 2.61 9.18 -3.62
CA HIS A 100 3.93 8.81 -4.11
C HIS A 100 4.74 10.05 -4.44
N LEU A 101 6.05 9.87 -4.44
CA LEU A 101 7.03 10.88 -4.79
C LEU A 101 8.12 10.28 -5.67
N ILE A 102 8.87 11.14 -6.36
CA ILE A 102 10.07 10.75 -7.07
C ILE A 102 11.26 11.16 -6.21
N CYS A 103 12.20 10.24 -6.01
CA CYS A 103 13.38 10.52 -5.20
C CYS A 103 14.62 9.76 -5.68
N ALA A 104 15.78 10.21 -5.23
CA ALA A 104 17.05 9.52 -5.39
C ALA A 104 18.03 9.91 -4.27
N SER A 105 19.09 9.13 -4.10
CA SER A 105 20.15 9.48 -3.15
C SER A 105 20.81 10.83 -3.51
N PRO A 106 21.28 11.60 -2.52
CA PRO A 106 22.06 12.81 -2.77
C PRO A 106 23.29 12.58 -3.66
N GLY A 107 23.97 11.42 -3.52
CA GLY A 107 25.13 11.08 -4.35
C GLY A 107 24.79 10.91 -5.84
N TYR A 108 23.62 10.34 -6.15
CA TYR A 108 23.13 10.25 -7.52
C TYR A 108 22.84 11.64 -8.08
N ILE A 109 22.14 12.49 -7.31
CA ILE A 109 21.82 13.86 -7.70
C ILE A 109 23.08 14.70 -7.91
N ALA A 110 24.10 14.55 -7.06
CA ALA A 110 25.39 15.24 -7.22
C ALA A 110 26.11 14.85 -8.52
N THR A 111 25.91 13.63 -9.01
CA THR A 111 26.58 13.11 -10.20
C THR A 111 25.80 13.44 -11.49
N TYR A 112 24.47 13.31 -11.47
CA TYR A 112 23.62 13.40 -12.66
C TYR A 112 22.74 14.66 -12.71
N GLY A 113 22.71 15.46 -11.65
CA GLY A 113 21.74 16.54 -11.47
C GLY A 113 20.37 16.04 -11.01
N ALA A 114 19.51 16.97 -10.58
CA ALA A 114 18.10 16.70 -10.29
C ALA A 114 17.25 17.13 -11.50
N PRO A 115 16.37 16.25 -12.02
CA PRO A 115 15.49 16.62 -13.12
C PRO A 115 14.52 17.73 -12.69
N GLN A 116 14.40 18.76 -13.52
CA GLN A 116 13.50 19.90 -13.33
C GLN A 116 12.18 19.71 -14.05
N THR A 117 12.17 18.95 -15.15
CA THR A 117 10.96 18.60 -15.89
C THR A 117 10.87 17.09 -16.15
N PRO A 118 9.65 16.54 -16.37
CA PRO A 118 9.47 15.13 -16.71
C PRO A 118 10.25 14.67 -17.96
N GLU A 119 10.50 15.54 -18.94
CA GLU A 119 11.24 15.21 -20.17
C GLU A 119 12.69 14.84 -19.88
N GLU A 120 13.30 15.44 -18.86
CA GLU A 120 14.70 15.16 -18.45
C GLU A 120 14.88 13.75 -17.90
N LEU A 121 13.78 13.04 -17.56
CA LEU A 121 13.83 11.63 -17.15
C LEU A 121 14.47 10.71 -18.20
N ALA A 122 14.46 11.11 -19.47
CA ALA A 122 15.13 10.38 -20.55
C ALA A 122 16.65 10.28 -20.36
N GLU A 123 17.25 11.20 -19.59
CA GLU A 123 18.69 11.24 -19.30
C GLU A 123 19.08 10.57 -17.97
N HIS A 124 18.10 10.14 -17.18
CA HIS A 124 18.33 9.49 -15.90
C HIS A 124 18.12 7.98 -15.93
N HIS A 125 18.87 7.28 -15.09
CA HIS A 125 18.55 5.92 -14.69
C HIS A 125 17.32 5.91 -13.78
N ALA A 126 16.45 4.93 -14.00
CA ALA A 126 15.26 4.73 -13.19
C ALA A 126 15.19 3.30 -12.65
N LEU A 127 14.64 3.19 -11.46
CA LEU A 127 14.30 1.93 -10.80
C LEU A 127 12.80 1.74 -10.92
N LEU A 128 12.39 0.57 -11.41
CA LEU A 128 11.01 0.32 -11.79
C LEU A 128 10.28 -0.65 -10.88
N TYR A 129 9.02 -0.34 -10.58
CA TYR A 129 8.09 -1.28 -9.95
C TYR A 129 7.27 -2.04 -10.99
N VAL A 130 7.44 -3.37 -11.03
CA VAL A 130 6.91 -4.26 -12.08
C VAL A 130 5.41 -4.06 -12.36
N HIS A 131 4.61 -3.83 -11.32
CA HIS A 131 3.16 -3.76 -11.39
C HIS A 131 2.60 -2.37 -11.73
N ARG A 132 3.43 -1.32 -11.66
CA ARG A 132 3.00 0.07 -11.89
C ARG A 132 3.48 0.62 -13.23
N GLU A 133 4.67 0.21 -13.67
CA GLU A 133 5.38 0.88 -14.76
C GLU A 133 5.56 -0.08 -15.95
N PRO A 134 4.47 -0.38 -16.68
CA PRO A 134 4.52 -1.25 -17.84
C PRO A 134 5.47 -0.66 -18.87
N HIS A 135 6.24 -1.53 -19.53
CA HIS A 135 7.16 -1.17 -20.62
C HIS A 135 8.24 -0.12 -20.27
N GLY A 136 8.47 0.16 -18.98
CA GLY A 136 9.43 1.18 -18.55
C GLY A 136 8.98 2.62 -18.81
N MET A 137 7.67 2.85 -18.71
CA MET A 137 7.06 4.18 -18.77
C MET A 137 6.65 4.65 -17.38
N TRP A 138 6.92 5.92 -17.07
CA TRP A 138 6.40 6.62 -15.91
C TRP A 138 5.24 7.52 -16.34
N ALA A 139 4.08 7.34 -15.72
CA ALA A 139 2.91 8.19 -15.93
C ALA A 139 2.92 9.32 -14.89
N LEU A 140 3.10 10.57 -15.32
CA LEU A 140 3.22 11.73 -14.45
C LEU A 140 2.18 12.80 -14.79
N PRO A 141 1.66 13.55 -13.79
CA PRO A 141 0.79 14.68 -14.05
C PRO A 141 1.53 15.81 -14.78
N VAL A 142 0.92 16.34 -15.84
CA VAL A 142 1.36 17.53 -16.57
C VAL A 142 0.14 18.42 -16.81
N GLY A 143 0.06 19.52 -16.05
CA GLY A 143 -1.15 20.35 -16.01
C GLY A 143 -2.36 19.53 -15.55
N ASN A 144 -3.40 19.47 -16.39
CA ASN A 144 -4.63 18.71 -16.11
C ASN A 144 -4.61 17.28 -16.68
N LEU A 145 -3.52 16.87 -17.33
CA LEU A 145 -3.39 15.58 -17.99
C LEU A 145 -2.38 14.68 -17.28
N THR A 146 -2.37 13.42 -17.66
CA THR A 146 -1.32 12.46 -17.28
C THR A 146 -0.59 12.05 -18.54
N GLU A 147 0.72 12.29 -18.57
CA GLU A 147 1.59 12.00 -19.71
C GLU A 147 2.57 10.88 -19.35
N SER A 148 3.03 10.14 -20.37
CA SER A 148 3.90 8.99 -20.19
C SER A 148 5.31 9.27 -20.67
N PHE A 149 6.29 9.09 -19.79
CA PHE A 149 7.70 9.37 -20.03
C PHE A 149 8.51 8.07 -20.02
N ARG A 150 9.31 7.85 -21.07
CA ARG A 150 10.19 6.68 -21.16
C ARG A 150 11.42 6.91 -20.30
N VAL A 151 11.74 5.94 -19.45
CA VAL A 151 12.92 6.01 -18.58
C VAL A 151 13.94 4.92 -18.91
N ARG A 152 15.22 5.16 -18.58
CA ARG A 152 16.31 4.19 -18.73
C ARG A 152 16.30 3.24 -17.52
N SER A 153 15.56 2.14 -17.61
CA SER A 153 15.48 1.15 -16.53
C SER A 153 16.86 0.55 -16.23
N ARG A 154 17.33 0.75 -15.00
CA ARG A 154 18.54 0.12 -14.46
C ARG A 154 18.23 -1.07 -13.56
N MET A 155 17.07 -1.02 -12.90
CA MET A 155 16.53 -2.10 -12.09
C MET A 155 15.01 -2.17 -12.29
N ARG A 156 14.46 -3.38 -12.20
CA ARG A 156 13.02 -3.61 -12.19
C ARG A 156 12.71 -4.70 -11.16
N THR A 157 11.84 -4.40 -10.21
CA THR A 157 11.49 -5.29 -9.08
C THR A 157 10.01 -5.17 -8.75
N ASN A 158 9.44 -6.21 -8.14
CA ASN A 158 8.10 -6.18 -7.55
C ASN A 158 8.16 -5.99 -6.02
N ASN A 159 9.33 -5.66 -5.47
CA ASN A 159 9.53 -5.48 -4.03
C ASN A 159 9.88 -4.02 -3.71
N GLY A 160 9.02 -3.36 -2.95
CA GLY A 160 9.21 -1.96 -2.55
C GLY A 160 10.51 -1.72 -1.77
N PHE A 161 10.93 -2.65 -0.91
CA PHE A 161 12.17 -2.51 -0.14
C PHE A 161 13.42 -2.52 -1.03
N GLN A 162 13.45 -3.39 -2.04
CA GLN A 162 14.55 -3.40 -3.00
C GLN A 162 14.60 -2.09 -3.80
N LEU A 163 13.43 -1.55 -4.14
CA LEU A 163 13.32 -0.27 -4.84
C LEU A 163 13.86 0.89 -3.98
N LEU A 164 13.49 0.92 -2.70
CA LEU A 164 14.00 1.88 -1.71
C LEU A 164 15.52 1.79 -1.55
N GLU A 165 16.05 0.59 -1.29
CA GLU A 165 17.48 0.38 -1.08
C GLU A 165 18.30 0.67 -2.34
N GLY A 166 17.78 0.34 -3.53
CA GLY A 166 18.42 0.73 -4.79
C GLY A 166 18.49 2.24 -4.99
N ALA A 167 17.46 2.98 -4.58
CA ALA A 167 17.45 4.44 -4.66
C ALA A 167 18.48 5.06 -3.70
N LYS A 168 18.55 4.54 -2.46
CA LYS A 168 19.55 4.94 -1.44
C LYS A 168 20.98 4.64 -1.89
N ALA A 169 21.19 3.52 -2.57
CA ALA A 169 22.47 3.13 -3.14
C ALA A 169 22.87 3.95 -4.40
N GLY A 170 22.05 4.90 -4.84
CA GLY A 170 22.35 5.76 -5.98
C GLY A 170 22.25 5.06 -7.33
N MET A 171 21.42 4.02 -7.44
CA MET A 171 21.21 3.34 -8.72
C MET A 171 20.42 4.20 -9.72
N GLY A 172 19.57 5.11 -9.24
CA GLY A 172 18.75 5.96 -10.10
C GLY A 172 17.64 6.66 -9.33
N LEU A 173 16.74 7.27 -10.08
CA LEU A 173 15.47 7.80 -9.60
C LEU A 173 14.49 6.65 -9.32
N ALA A 174 13.65 6.79 -8.30
CA ALA A 174 12.58 5.85 -8.00
C ALA A 174 11.27 6.58 -7.67
N ILE A 175 10.15 5.99 -8.12
CA ILE A 175 8.82 6.32 -7.63
C ILE A 175 8.55 5.46 -6.39
N LEU A 176 8.45 6.08 -5.21
CA LEU A 176 8.19 5.41 -3.94
C LEU A 176 6.94 5.98 -3.26
N PRO A 177 6.13 5.14 -2.61
CA PRO A 177 5.08 5.65 -1.75
C PRO A 177 5.69 6.30 -0.51
N THR A 178 5.08 7.39 -0.03
CA THR A 178 5.56 8.17 1.11
C THR A 178 5.70 7.34 2.38
N PHE A 179 4.77 6.41 2.62
CA PHE A 179 4.82 5.51 3.79
C PHE A 179 6.12 4.71 3.86
N LEU A 180 6.75 4.43 2.71
CA LEU A 180 7.98 3.66 2.61
C LEU A 180 9.22 4.56 2.56
N ALA A 181 9.11 5.73 1.92
CA ALA A 181 10.25 6.62 1.70
C ALA A 181 10.52 7.60 2.85
N VAL A 182 9.53 7.86 3.72
CA VAL A 182 9.59 8.95 4.71
C VAL A 182 10.83 8.88 5.61
N ASP A 183 11.20 7.71 6.12
CA ASP A 183 12.36 7.58 7.02
C ASP A 183 13.68 7.93 6.32
N ALA A 184 13.85 7.44 5.08
CA ALA A 184 15.03 7.71 4.29
C ALA A 184 15.12 9.19 3.86
N ILE A 185 13.98 9.85 3.64
CA ILE A 185 13.93 11.28 3.34
C ILE A 185 14.30 12.10 4.57
N VAL A 186 13.71 11.80 5.73
CA VAL A 186 13.99 12.47 7.01
C VAL A 186 15.46 12.28 7.43
N ALA A 187 16.02 11.10 7.16
CA ALA A 187 17.42 10.80 7.43
C ALA A 187 18.41 11.43 6.43
N GLY A 188 17.92 12.10 5.38
CA GLY A 188 18.75 12.67 4.32
C GLY A 188 19.40 11.64 3.39
N GLU A 189 18.96 10.38 3.43
CA GLU A 189 19.43 9.32 2.53
C GLU A 189 18.80 9.43 1.13
N LEU A 190 17.64 10.08 1.04
CA LEU A 190 16.93 10.36 -0.20
C LEU A 190 16.50 11.82 -0.28
N GLN A 191 16.60 12.38 -1.48
CA GLN A 191 16.10 13.70 -1.83
C GLN A 191 14.91 13.57 -2.77
N ILE A 192 13.84 14.33 -2.50
CA ILE A 192 12.66 14.42 -3.37
C ILE A 192 13.00 15.30 -4.59
N VAL A 193 12.60 14.87 -5.77
CA VAL A 193 12.74 15.60 -7.04
C VAL A 193 11.40 15.65 -7.78
N LEU A 194 11.28 16.55 -8.75
CA LEU A 194 10.05 16.73 -9.55
C LEU A 194 8.78 16.89 -8.69
N THR A 195 8.85 17.68 -7.61
CA THR A 195 7.74 17.91 -6.66
C THR A 195 6.49 18.50 -7.31
N SER A 196 6.62 19.19 -8.44
CA SER A 196 5.48 19.69 -9.24
C SER A 196 4.75 18.61 -10.04
N HIS A 197 5.30 17.39 -10.10
CA HIS A 197 4.82 16.29 -10.95
C HIS A 197 4.66 14.97 -10.15
N GLU A 198 4.19 15.08 -8.90
CA GLU A 198 4.03 13.91 -8.02
C GLU A 198 3.15 12.82 -8.64
N PRO A 199 3.63 11.56 -8.73
CA PRO A 199 2.84 10.46 -9.27
C PRO A 199 1.58 10.20 -8.44
N ARG A 200 0.49 9.84 -9.12
CA ARG A 200 -0.74 9.38 -8.45
C ARG A 200 -0.55 7.95 -7.94
N GLY A 201 -0.93 7.71 -6.69
CA GLY A 201 -0.85 6.38 -6.08
C GLY A 201 -2.17 5.76 -5.64
N GLY A 202 -3.31 6.43 -5.82
CA GLY A 202 -4.62 5.92 -5.40
C GLY A 202 -4.76 5.86 -3.88
N ASN A 203 -5.34 4.77 -3.38
CA ASN A 203 -5.65 4.61 -1.95
C ASN A 203 -5.07 3.30 -1.39
N ILE A 204 -4.88 3.29 -0.07
CA ILE A 204 -4.75 2.07 0.74
C ILE A 204 -6.18 1.69 1.16
N SER A 205 -6.64 0.50 0.79
CA SER A 205 -8.02 0.06 1.00
C SER A 205 -8.08 -1.35 1.60
N LEU A 206 -9.07 -1.57 2.46
CA LEU A 206 -9.52 -2.92 2.80
C LEU A 206 -10.53 -3.36 1.73
N VAL A 207 -10.25 -4.48 1.08
CA VAL A 207 -11.03 -5.02 -0.03
C VAL A 207 -11.59 -6.38 0.32
N TYR A 208 -12.88 -6.61 0.10
CA TYR A 208 -13.55 -7.87 0.43
C TYR A 208 -14.74 -8.13 -0.50
N ARG A 209 -15.27 -9.36 -0.47
CA ARG A 209 -16.43 -9.75 -1.31
C ARG A 209 -17.71 -9.05 -0.84
N GLN A 210 -18.64 -8.77 -1.75
CA GLN A 210 -19.95 -8.19 -1.41
C GLN A 210 -20.70 -8.97 -0.32
N SER A 211 -20.58 -10.31 -0.29
CA SER A 211 -21.19 -11.17 0.74
C SER A 211 -20.66 -10.89 2.15
N GLN A 212 -19.43 -10.36 2.26
CA GLN A 212 -18.78 -10.03 3.53
C GLN A 212 -19.10 -8.62 4.02
N ARG A 213 -19.96 -7.86 3.33
CA ARG A 213 -20.21 -6.44 3.63
C ARG A 213 -20.76 -6.19 5.02
N THR A 214 -21.47 -7.15 5.59
CA THR A 214 -22.06 -7.06 6.93
C THR A 214 -21.22 -7.76 8.00
N SER A 215 -19.97 -8.17 7.69
CA SER A 215 -19.10 -8.84 8.66
C SER A 215 -18.67 -7.86 9.77
N PRO A 216 -19.00 -8.13 11.05
CA PRO A 216 -18.57 -7.31 12.17
C PRO A 216 -17.04 -7.27 12.32
N LYS A 217 -16.35 -8.37 11.99
CA LYS A 217 -14.89 -8.47 12.02
C LYS A 217 -14.23 -7.48 11.05
N LEU A 218 -14.73 -7.40 9.82
CA LEU A 218 -14.20 -6.50 8.79
C LEU A 218 -14.53 -5.04 9.08
N GLU A 219 -15.71 -4.77 9.63
CA GLU A 219 -16.07 -3.42 10.06
C GLU A 219 -15.16 -2.94 11.18
N ALA A 220 -14.97 -3.76 12.21
CA ALA A 220 -14.09 -3.47 13.34
C ALA A 220 -12.64 -3.30 12.89
N LEU A 221 -12.11 -4.20 12.05
CA LEU A 221 -10.76 -4.11 11.51
C LEU A 221 -10.58 -2.80 10.73
N SER A 222 -11.51 -2.47 9.83
CA SER A 222 -11.39 -1.24 9.05
C SER A 222 -11.45 0.02 9.91
N ASN A 223 -12.33 0.06 10.91
CA ASN A 223 -12.39 1.19 11.85
C ASN A 223 -11.08 1.32 12.62
N PHE A 224 -10.53 0.18 13.10
CA PHE A 224 -9.28 0.15 13.83
C PHE A 224 -8.08 0.60 12.97
N LEU A 225 -8.02 0.19 11.70
CA LEU A 225 -6.99 0.64 10.76
C LEU A 225 -7.06 2.15 10.53
N ILE A 226 -8.26 2.69 10.28
CA ILE A 226 -8.46 4.13 10.08
C ILE A 226 -8.04 4.92 11.33
N GLU A 227 -8.44 4.46 12.51
CA GLU A 227 -8.08 5.09 13.79
C GLU A 227 -6.56 5.11 14.02
N GLN A 228 -5.89 3.97 13.83
CA GLN A 228 -4.45 3.83 14.10
C GLN A 228 -3.56 4.50 13.04
N ILE A 229 -3.99 4.55 11.77
CA ILE A 229 -3.25 5.22 10.70
C ILE A 229 -3.46 6.74 10.77
N GLY A 230 -4.66 7.19 11.11
CA GLY A 230 -5.01 8.61 11.24
C GLY A 230 -5.29 9.31 9.90
N SER A 231 -5.74 10.57 10.01
CA SER A 231 -6.03 11.45 8.88
C SER A 231 -5.53 12.88 9.19
N PRO A 232 -4.43 13.35 8.57
CA PRO A 232 -3.62 12.65 7.58
C PRO A 232 -2.88 11.44 8.19
N PRO A 233 -2.49 10.44 7.37
CA PRO A 233 -1.73 9.29 7.86
C PRO A 233 -0.46 9.68 8.60
N ILE A 234 -0.07 8.91 9.63
CA ILE A 234 1.10 9.24 10.49
C ILE A 234 2.40 9.53 9.71
N TRP A 235 2.60 8.89 8.56
CA TRP A 235 3.77 9.11 7.72
C TRP A 235 3.73 10.41 6.92
N GLU A 236 2.54 10.89 6.56
CA GLU A 236 2.38 12.21 5.94
C GLU A 236 2.58 13.32 6.98
N GLN A 237 2.19 13.09 8.23
CA GLN A 237 2.48 14.02 9.33
C GLN A 237 4.00 14.15 9.52
N GLN A 238 4.71 13.02 9.58
CA GLN A 238 6.17 12.97 9.70
C GLN A 238 6.85 13.67 8.51
N LEU A 239 6.42 13.40 7.28
CA LEU A 239 6.98 14.00 6.08
C LEU A 239 6.74 15.51 6.03
N THR A 240 5.52 15.96 6.31
CA THR A 240 5.17 17.39 6.31
C THR A 240 5.99 18.15 7.34
N ALA A 241 6.07 17.65 8.58
CA ALA A 241 6.86 18.27 9.64
C ALA A 241 8.33 18.42 9.24
N TYR A 242 8.91 17.41 8.57
CA TYR A 242 10.27 17.51 8.05
C TYR A 242 10.40 18.59 6.95
N LEU A 243 9.51 18.60 5.97
CA LEU A 243 9.55 19.57 4.87
C LEU A 243 9.43 21.02 5.37
N GLU A 244 8.66 21.27 6.42
CA GLU A 244 8.56 22.58 7.08
C GLU A 244 9.87 23.00 7.77
N THR A 245 10.71 22.05 8.22
CA THR A 245 12.01 22.38 8.85
C THR A 245 13.12 22.71 7.86
N VAL A 246 13.00 22.26 6.61
CA VAL A 246 14.03 22.42 5.57
C VAL A 246 13.68 23.45 4.50
N SER A 247 12.46 24.02 4.55
CA SER A 247 11.99 25.11 3.68
C SER A 247 12.37 26.48 4.25
#